data_AF-A0A9D9UGU9-F1
#
_entry.id   AF-A0A9D9UGU9-F1
#
_cell.length_a   1.000
_cell.length_b   1.000
_cell.length_c   1.000
_cell.angle_alpha   90.00
_cell.angle_beta   90.00
_cell.angle_gamma   90.00
#
_symmetry.space_group_name_H-M   'P 1'
#
loop_
_entity.id
_entity.type
_entity.pdbx_description
1 polymer ?
#
loop_
_entity_poly.entity_id
_entity_poly.type
_entity_poly.pdbx_seq_one_letter_code
_entity_poly.pdbx_strand_id
1 'polypeptide(L)'
;MTIKLFSKSEQELLSKAERTNTDELFYWKLPNVIYPFVVIFISLIFYLAFKPEDKFTWIGLLNLIFNGSLAMVALNRMSSIGTNLFKFDKAKEQNANTNTTALRVKIDDYSKLLVVFISALYIYQVIKGPFNLDCWLFVQLFCSILFLWLALGFSKYAYLLQERLMDRTIGDDIKDAAHANKQHLEDKYGNK
;
A
#
# COMPACT_ATOMS: atom_id res chain seq x y z
N MET A 1 -12.11 -4.32 0.58
CA MET A 1 -12.34 -4.67 1.99
C MET A 1 -11.66 -3.60 2.84
N THR A 2 -12.44 -2.76 3.51
CA THR A 2 -11.93 -1.62 4.29
C THR A 2 -11.46 -2.13 5.64
N ILE A 3 -10.17 -1.99 5.93
CA ILE A 3 -9.61 -2.39 7.21
C ILE A 3 -10.13 -1.41 8.25
N LYS A 4 -10.83 -1.89 9.29
CA LYS A 4 -11.32 -1.10 10.44
C LYS A 4 -10.19 -0.55 11.35
N LEU A 5 -9.00 -0.35 10.80
CA LEU A 5 -7.81 0.18 11.48
C LEU A 5 -7.84 1.71 11.61
N PHE A 6 -8.60 2.39 10.75
CA PHE A 6 -8.72 3.84 10.70
C PHE A 6 -10.14 4.30 11.07
N SER A 7 -10.25 5.48 11.68
CA SER A 7 -11.53 6.14 11.95
C SER A 7 -12.24 6.51 10.64
N LYS A 8 -13.53 6.83 10.71
CA LYS A 8 -14.29 7.27 9.52
C LYS A 8 -13.67 8.51 8.87
N SER A 9 -13.27 9.50 9.65
CA SER A 9 -12.64 10.73 9.14
C SER A 9 -11.27 10.46 8.50
N GLU A 10 -10.48 9.55 9.06
CA GLU A 10 -9.21 9.12 8.47
C GLU A 10 -9.43 8.40 7.13
N GLN A 11 -10.45 7.55 7.04
CA GLN A 11 -10.82 6.86 5.79
C GLN A 11 -11.34 7.82 4.72
N GLU A 12 -12.15 8.81 5.11
CA GLU A 12 -12.63 9.85 4.20
C GLU A 12 -11.48 10.66 3.63
N LEU A 13 -10.51 11.05 4.47
CA LEU A 13 -9.32 11.77 4.05
C LEU A 13 -8.47 10.96 3.07
N LEU A 14 -8.19 9.68 3.38
CA LEU A 14 -7.44 8.80 2.49
C LEU A 14 -8.15 8.55 1.16
N SER A 15 -9.48 8.35 1.21
CA SER A 15 -10.29 8.13 0.01
C SER A 15 -10.32 9.37 -0.88
N LYS A 16 -10.34 10.55 -0.27
CA LYS A 16 -10.26 11.83 -0.97
C LYS A 16 -8.90 12.02 -1.63
N ALA A 17 -7.83 11.83 -0.87
CA ALA A 17 -6.46 11.90 -1.40
C ALA A 17 -6.25 10.92 -2.57
N GLU A 18 -6.85 9.73 -2.51
CA GLU A 18 -6.81 8.74 -3.60
C GLU A 18 -7.55 9.22 -4.86
N ARG A 19 -8.69 9.90 -4.71
CA ARG A 19 -9.45 10.46 -5.85
C ARG A 19 -8.74 11.66 -6.49
N THR A 20 -8.17 12.53 -5.67
CA THR A 20 -7.46 13.73 -6.14
C THR A 20 -6.13 13.40 -6.83
N ASN A 21 -5.44 12.34 -6.40
CA ASN A 21 -4.09 12.00 -6.88
C ASN A 21 -4.05 10.71 -7.71
N THR A 22 -5.08 10.46 -8.54
CA THR A 22 -5.21 9.23 -9.34
C THR A 22 -4.02 8.97 -10.27
N ASP A 23 -3.51 10.00 -10.94
CA ASP A 23 -2.34 9.90 -11.82
C ASP A 23 -1.07 9.54 -11.04
N GLU A 24 -0.86 10.15 -9.87
CA GLU A 24 0.31 9.88 -9.03
C GLU A 24 0.26 8.49 -8.42
N LEU A 25 -0.96 8.02 -8.12
CA LEU A 25 -1.21 6.66 -7.70
C LEU A 25 -0.81 5.64 -8.77
N PHE A 26 -0.90 5.98 -10.07
CA PHE A 26 -0.43 5.11 -11.16
C PHE A 26 1.09 4.95 -11.12
N TYR A 27 1.83 6.05 -10.92
CA TYR A 27 3.28 5.99 -10.73
C TYR A 27 3.69 5.20 -9.49
N TRP A 28 2.88 5.21 -8.43
CA TRP A 28 3.08 4.31 -7.29
C TRP A 28 2.78 2.85 -7.64
N LYS A 29 1.70 2.56 -8.38
CA LYS A 29 1.32 1.18 -8.75
C LYS A 29 2.37 0.49 -9.62
N LEU A 30 3.08 1.22 -10.46
CA LEU A 30 4.03 0.66 -11.43
C LEU A 30 5.17 -0.14 -10.75
N PRO A 31 6.02 0.45 -9.89
CA PRO A 31 7.06 -0.30 -9.21
C PRO A 31 6.50 -1.23 -8.13
N ASN A 32 5.36 -0.91 -7.51
CA ASN A 32 4.86 -1.62 -6.33
C ASN A 32 3.96 -2.82 -6.62
N VAL A 33 3.27 -2.82 -7.76
CA VAL A 33 2.34 -3.88 -8.16
C VAL A 33 2.77 -4.49 -9.48
N ILE A 34 2.93 -3.65 -10.52
CA ILE A 34 3.15 -4.14 -11.89
C ILE A 34 4.51 -4.85 -12.01
N TYR A 35 5.60 -4.25 -11.55
CA TYR A 35 6.93 -4.87 -11.66
C TYR A 35 7.04 -6.22 -10.92
N PRO A 36 6.58 -6.38 -9.66
CA PRO A 36 6.52 -7.69 -9.03
C PRO A 36 5.74 -8.73 -9.82
N PHE A 37 4.59 -8.36 -10.40
CA PHE A 37 3.83 -9.28 -11.26
C PHE A 37 4.60 -9.69 -12.52
N VAL A 38 5.30 -8.74 -13.14
CA VAL A 38 6.17 -9.03 -14.30
C VAL A 38 7.30 -9.98 -13.90
N VAL A 39 7.94 -9.77 -12.74
CA VAL A 39 8.99 -10.67 -12.24
C VAL A 39 8.44 -12.07 -11.99
N ILE A 40 7.28 -12.20 -11.34
CA ILE A 40 6.62 -13.50 -11.14
C ILE A 40 6.34 -14.17 -12.49
N PHE A 41 5.79 -13.42 -13.45
CA PHE A 41 5.48 -13.94 -14.78
C PHE A 41 6.73 -14.42 -15.53
N ILE A 42 7.81 -13.64 -15.49
CA ILE A 42 9.10 -14.03 -16.07
C ILE A 42 9.63 -15.29 -15.38
N SER A 43 9.64 -15.34 -14.05
CA SER A 43 10.08 -16.52 -13.30
C SER A 43 9.31 -17.78 -13.69
N LEU A 44 8.00 -17.66 -13.94
CA LEU A 44 7.18 -18.77 -14.42
C LEU A 44 7.58 -19.24 -15.83
N ILE A 45 7.85 -18.30 -16.75
CA ILE A 45 8.34 -18.63 -18.10
C ILE A 45 9.68 -19.39 -18.01
N PHE A 46 10.64 -18.88 -17.23
CA PHE A 46 11.93 -19.54 -17.03
C PHE A 46 11.78 -20.92 -16.40
N TYR A 47 10.91 -21.06 -15.39
CA TYR A 47 10.63 -22.35 -14.79
C TYR A 47 10.07 -23.35 -15.80
N LEU A 48 9.15 -22.93 -16.68
CA LEU A 48 8.58 -23.79 -17.71
C LEU A 48 9.60 -24.16 -18.80
N ALA A 49 10.48 -23.23 -19.18
CA ALA A 49 11.46 -23.42 -20.25
C ALA A 49 12.66 -24.29 -19.84
N PHE A 50 13.10 -24.20 -18.57
CA PHE A 50 14.32 -24.85 -18.08
C PHE A 50 14.06 -26.02 -17.11
N LYS A 51 12.79 -26.36 -16.88
CA LYS A 51 12.41 -27.51 -16.06
C LYS A 51 12.89 -28.83 -16.70
N PRO A 52 13.42 -29.79 -15.92
CA PRO A 52 13.63 -31.16 -16.39
C PRO A 52 12.29 -31.84 -16.74
N GLU A 53 12.24 -32.54 -17.87
CA GLU A 53 11.02 -33.05 -18.52
C GLU A 53 10.09 -33.86 -17.57
N ASP A 54 10.66 -34.61 -16.62
CA ASP A 54 9.92 -35.50 -15.70
C ASP A 54 9.48 -34.87 -14.36
N LYS A 55 9.74 -33.58 -14.11
CA LYS A 55 9.54 -32.97 -12.77
C LYS A 55 8.46 -31.90 -12.69
N PHE A 56 7.45 -31.94 -13.56
CA PHE A 56 6.33 -31.02 -13.40
C PHE A 56 5.55 -31.36 -12.15
N THR A 57 5.66 -30.53 -11.13
CA THR A 57 4.83 -30.65 -9.94
C THR A 57 4.25 -29.29 -9.62
N TRP A 58 2.95 -29.23 -9.41
CA TRP A 58 2.24 -28.03 -8.93
C TRP A 58 2.91 -27.44 -7.68
N ILE A 59 3.53 -28.31 -6.87
CA ILE A 59 4.35 -27.96 -5.70
C ILE A 59 5.59 -27.17 -6.07
N GLY A 60 6.25 -27.48 -7.20
CA GLY A 60 7.42 -26.74 -7.68
C GLY A 60 7.07 -25.31 -8.08
N LEU A 61 5.91 -25.10 -8.71
CA LEU A 61 5.38 -23.78 -9.03
C LEU A 61 5.03 -22.99 -7.75
N LEU A 62 4.38 -23.63 -6.78
CA LEU A 62 4.06 -22.98 -5.50
C LEU A 62 5.33 -22.62 -4.72
N ASN A 63 6.31 -23.52 -4.67
CA ASN A 63 7.60 -23.23 -4.04
C ASN A 63 8.33 -22.08 -4.76
N LEU A 64 8.27 -21.99 -6.10
CA LEU A 64 8.89 -20.88 -6.83
C LEU A 64 8.28 -19.51 -6.46
N ILE A 65 6.96 -19.43 -6.32
CA ILE A 65 6.27 -18.16 -6.05
C ILE A 65 6.31 -17.81 -4.55
N PHE A 66 6.20 -18.81 -3.67
CA PHE A 66 5.90 -18.59 -2.26
C PHE A 66 7.05 -18.92 -1.32
N ASN A 67 8.11 -19.59 -1.77
CA ASN A 67 9.27 -19.86 -0.93
C ASN A 67 10.15 -18.60 -0.81
N GLY A 68 9.72 -17.67 0.03
CA GLY A 68 10.44 -16.44 0.37
C GLY A 68 10.22 -15.28 -0.58
N SER A 69 9.90 -15.49 -1.86
CA SER A 69 9.74 -14.40 -2.84
C SER A 69 8.63 -13.42 -2.46
N LEU A 70 7.47 -13.92 -2.03
CA LEU A 70 6.32 -13.08 -1.72
C LEU A 70 6.51 -12.27 -0.42
N ALA A 71 7.11 -12.89 0.61
CA ALA A 71 7.48 -12.20 1.84
C ALA A 71 8.60 -11.17 1.60
N MET A 72 9.58 -11.49 0.75
CA MET A 72 10.65 -10.56 0.37
C MET A 72 10.12 -9.38 -0.45
N VAL A 73 9.18 -9.62 -1.37
CA VAL A 73 8.47 -8.53 -2.07
C VAL A 73 7.77 -7.64 -1.05
N ALA A 74 7.04 -8.20 -0.09
CA ALA A 74 6.36 -7.42 0.95
C ALA A 74 7.36 -6.59 1.79
N LEU A 75 8.49 -7.17 2.23
CA LEU A 75 9.55 -6.44 2.96
C LEU A 75 10.11 -5.27 2.15
N ASN A 76 10.42 -5.50 0.87
CA ASN A 76 10.95 -4.45 -0.01
C ASN A 76 9.96 -3.28 -0.16
N ARG A 77 8.65 -3.54 -0.13
CA ARG A 77 7.63 -2.47 -0.17
C ARG A 77 7.59 -1.66 1.12
N MET A 78 7.76 -2.33 2.26
CA MET A 78 7.76 -1.66 3.56
C MET A 78 9.02 -0.82 3.79
N SER A 79 10.16 -1.22 3.25
CA SER A 79 11.42 -0.44 3.33
C SER A 79 11.28 0.98 2.75
N SER A 80 10.46 1.15 1.70
CA SER A 80 10.25 2.44 1.04
C SER A 80 9.36 3.42 1.82
N ILE A 81 8.75 2.99 2.93
CA ILE A 81 7.80 3.80 3.70
C ILE A 81 8.52 4.81 4.61
N GLY A 82 9.70 4.45 5.14
CA GLY A 82 10.35 5.20 6.23
C GLY A 82 10.92 6.58 5.89
N THR A 83 11.22 6.89 4.63
CA THR A 83 11.97 8.11 4.27
C THR A 83 11.10 9.35 4.06
N ASN A 84 9.79 9.20 3.83
CA ASN A 84 8.92 10.31 3.40
C ASN A 84 7.76 10.66 4.36
N LEU A 85 7.63 9.95 5.48
CA LEU A 85 6.50 10.11 6.40
C LEU A 85 6.62 11.33 7.36
N PHE A 86 7.84 11.83 7.61
CA PHE A 86 8.10 12.76 8.72
C PHE A 86 8.50 14.20 8.35
N LYS A 87 8.49 14.57 7.06
CA LYS A 87 8.61 15.99 6.68
C LYS A 87 7.19 16.58 6.58
N PHE A 88 6.78 17.44 7.52
CA PHE A 88 5.56 18.24 7.35
C PHE A 88 5.43 19.45 8.27
N ASP A 89 4.70 20.46 7.77
CA ASP A 89 4.39 21.74 8.40
C ASP A 89 3.11 21.68 9.26
N LYS A 90 3.26 21.80 10.58
CA LYS A 90 2.16 21.80 11.56
C LYS A 90 1.15 22.94 11.34
N ALA A 91 1.56 24.05 10.73
CA ALA A 91 0.69 25.21 10.52
C ALA A 91 -0.41 24.90 9.50
N LYS A 92 -0.12 24.08 8.48
CA LYS A 92 -1.09 23.70 7.44
C LYS A 92 -2.18 22.76 7.97
N GLU A 93 -1.85 21.84 8.87
CA GLU A 93 -2.84 20.94 9.49
C GLU A 93 -3.85 21.69 10.35
N GLN A 94 -3.38 22.68 11.12
CA GLN A 94 -4.25 23.51 11.95
C GLN A 94 -5.21 24.32 11.08
N ASN A 95 -4.74 24.85 9.95
CA ASN A 95 -5.58 25.60 9.01
C ASN A 95 -6.60 24.73 8.28
N ALA A 96 -6.30 23.44 8.05
CA ALA A 96 -7.17 22.51 7.33
C ALA A 96 -8.11 21.70 8.25
N ASN A 97 -8.01 21.83 9.59
CA ASN A 97 -8.73 20.99 10.56
C ASN A 97 -8.55 19.47 10.34
N THR A 98 -7.41 19.05 9.77
CA THR A 98 -7.11 17.63 9.51
C THR A 98 -5.99 17.13 10.42
N ASN A 99 -6.14 15.92 10.97
CA ASN A 99 -5.12 15.27 11.80
C ASN A 99 -4.33 14.22 10.99
N THR A 100 -3.57 14.66 10.00
CA THR A 100 -2.72 13.78 9.18
C THR A 100 -1.54 13.24 9.97
N THR A 101 -1.02 13.97 10.98
CA THR A 101 0.09 13.55 11.82
C THR A 101 -0.23 12.29 12.60
N ALA A 102 -1.38 12.22 13.29
CA ALA A 102 -1.76 11.01 14.01
C ALA A 102 -1.97 9.81 13.07
N LEU A 103 -2.55 10.05 11.89
CA LEU A 103 -2.76 9.02 10.87
C LEU A 103 -1.42 8.47 10.34
N ARG A 104 -0.44 9.34 10.10
CA ARG A 104 0.92 8.98 9.67
C ARG A 104 1.65 8.15 10.71
N VAL A 105 1.60 8.56 11.99
CA VAL A 105 2.20 7.80 13.10
C VAL A 105 1.57 6.41 13.20
N LYS A 106 0.23 6.30 13.12
CA LYS A 106 -0.45 5.00 13.10
C LYS A 106 0.04 4.13 11.95
N ILE A 107 0.14 4.67 10.74
CA ILE A 107 0.61 3.92 9.57
C ILE A 107 2.04 3.45 9.78
N ASP A 108 2.93 4.28 10.33
CA ASP A 108 4.31 3.92 10.64
C ASP A 108 4.40 2.81 11.69
N ASP A 109 3.66 2.92 12.80
CA ASP A 109 3.65 1.91 13.87
C ASP A 109 3.11 0.56 13.36
N TYR A 110 1.99 0.56 12.64
CA TYR A 110 1.46 -0.67 12.02
C TYR A 110 2.40 -1.22 10.96
N SER A 111 3.11 -0.35 10.23
CA SER A 111 4.10 -0.76 9.24
C SER A 111 5.29 -1.48 9.88
N LYS A 112 5.84 -0.94 10.98
CA LYS A 112 6.92 -1.57 11.75
C LYS A 112 6.52 -2.92 12.30
N LEU A 113 5.31 -3.00 12.88
CA LEU A 113 4.76 -4.25 13.38
C LEU A 113 4.59 -5.29 12.26
N LEU A 114 4.10 -4.87 11.09
CA LEU A 114 3.97 -5.74 9.93
C LEU A 114 5.34 -6.24 9.42
N VAL A 115 6.37 -5.39 9.40
CA VAL A 115 7.75 -5.80 9.04
C VAL A 115 8.28 -6.91 9.94
N VAL A 116 8.04 -6.84 11.25
CA VAL A 116 8.42 -7.91 12.18
C VAL A 116 7.73 -9.23 11.81
N PHE A 117 6.42 -9.20 11.56
CA PHE A 117 5.66 -10.41 11.20
C PHE A 117 6.06 -11.00 9.85
N ILE A 118 6.29 -10.16 8.84
CA ILE A 118 6.77 -10.62 7.53
C ILE A 118 8.17 -11.22 7.67
N SER A 119 9.06 -10.60 8.46
CA SER A 119 10.42 -11.12 8.68
C SER A 119 10.38 -12.49 9.35
N ALA A 120 9.54 -12.67 10.37
CA ALA A 120 9.35 -13.95 11.03
C ALA A 120 8.83 -15.03 10.06
N LEU A 121 7.84 -14.69 9.22
CA LEU A 121 7.32 -15.60 8.20
C LEU A 121 8.39 -15.94 7.15
N TYR A 122 9.15 -14.96 6.69
CA TYR A 122 10.25 -15.16 5.73
C TYR A 122 11.33 -16.09 6.30
N ILE A 123 11.81 -15.84 7.52
CA ILE A 123 12.80 -16.69 8.19
C ILE A 123 12.26 -18.12 8.32
N TYR A 124 11.00 -18.27 8.72
CA TYR A 124 10.35 -19.58 8.79
C TYR A 124 10.32 -20.28 7.42
N GLN A 125 9.95 -19.56 6.36
CA GLN A 125 9.87 -20.10 5.00
C GLN A 125 11.25 -20.57 4.50
N VAL A 126 12.30 -19.78 4.75
CA VAL A 126 13.67 -20.13 4.38
C VAL A 126 14.15 -21.39 5.12
N ILE A 127 13.84 -21.53 6.41
CA ILE A 127 14.26 -22.69 7.23
C ILE A 127 13.51 -23.96 6.83
N LYS A 128 12.23 -23.85 6.46
CA LYS A 128 11.34 -24.99 6.22
C LYS A 128 11.08 -25.30 4.74
N GLY A 129 11.61 -24.49 3.83
CA GLY A 129 11.55 -24.73 2.40
C GLY A 129 12.53 -25.83 1.95
N PRO A 130 12.25 -26.53 0.84
CA PRO A 130 11.01 -26.49 0.04
C PRO A 130 9.85 -27.22 0.74
N PHE A 131 8.63 -26.69 0.59
CA PHE A 131 7.45 -27.25 1.26
C PHE A 131 6.92 -28.48 0.52
N ASN A 132 6.39 -29.42 1.30
CA ASN A 132 5.56 -30.51 0.81
C ASN A 132 4.09 -30.08 0.74
N LEU A 133 3.24 -30.87 0.09
CA LEU A 133 1.78 -30.70 0.17
C LEU A 133 1.30 -31.07 1.57
N ASP A 134 1.34 -30.11 2.49
CA ASP A 134 0.78 -30.23 3.82
C ASP A 134 -0.24 -29.12 4.09
N CYS A 135 -1.03 -29.27 5.15
CA CYS A 135 -1.99 -28.24 5.57
C CYS A 135 -1.29 -26.91 5.91
N TRP A 136 -0.02 -27.00 6.31
CA TRP A 136 0.78 -25.85 6.72
C TRP A 136 1.16 -24.94 5.53
N LEU A 137 1.33 -25.50 4.34
CA LEU A 137 1.53 -24.75 3.10
C LEU A 137 0.36 -23.78 2.84
N PHE A 138 -0.89 -24.21 3.07
CA PHE A 138 -2.07 -23.34 2.87
C PHE A 138 -2.10 -22.19 3.86
N VAL A 139 -1.71 -22.44 5.12
CA VAL A 139 -1.59 -21.39 6.13
C VAL A 139 -0.53 -20.37 5.73
N GLN A 140 0.64 -20.83 5.28
CA GLN A 140 1.71 -19.95 4.83
C GLN A 140 1.34 -19.15 3.58
N LEU A 141 0.65 -19.78 2.62
CA LEU A 141 0.10 -19.12 1.43
C LEU A 141 -0.84 -17.98 1.82
N PHE A 142 -1.80 -18.29 2.69
CA PHE A 142 -2.77 -17.32 3.18
C PHE A 142 -2.09 -16.16 3.90
N CYS A 143 -1.16 -16.45 4.83
CA CYS A 143 -0.40 -15.43 5.56
C CYS A 143 0.45 -14.56 4.60
N SER A 144 1.09 -15.17 3.61
CA SER A 144 1.93 -14.44 2.64
C SER A 144 1.08 -13.46 1.82
N ILE A 145 -0.06 -13.93 1.30
CA ILE A 145 -0.99 -13.09 0.53
C ILE A 145 -1.55 -11.97 1.40
N LEU A 146 -1.96 -12.29 2.64
CA LEU A 146 -2.48 -11.32 3.59
C LEU A 146 -1.44 -10.24 3.91
N PHE A 147 -0.20 -10.62 4.18
CA PHE A 147 0.87 -9.66 4.48
C PHE A 147 1.26 -8.83 3.28
N LEU A 148 1.32 -9.40 2.08
CA LEU A 148 1.53 -8.63 0.86
C LEU A 148 0.41 -7.60 0.67
N TRP A 149 -0.84 -7.99 0.87
CA TRP A 149 -1.99 -7.10 0.76
C TRP A 149 -1.94 -5.95 1.77
N LEU A 150 -1.63 -6.25 3.04
CA LEU A 150 -1.44 -5.23 4.08
C LEU A 150 -0.26 -4.31 3.75
N ALA A 151 0.87 -4.85 3.29
CA ALA A 151 2.07 -4.08 2.95
C ALA A 151 1.80 -3.11 1.79
N LEU A 152 1.07 -3.56 0.76
CA LEU A 152 0.63 -2.70 -0.34
C LEU A 152 -0.34 -1.62 0.15
N GLY A 153 -1.28 -1.96 1.03
CA GLY A 153 -2.21 -1.01 1.63
C GLY A 153 -1.50 0.10 2.40
N PHE A 154 -0.63 -0.26 3.35
CA PHE A 154 0.13 0.71 4.14
C PHE A 154 1.10 1.52 3.29
N SER A 155 1.78 0.90 2.32
CA SER A 155 2.65 1.61 1.38
C SER A 155 1.88 2.64 0.54
N LYS A 156 0.66 2.31 0.10
CA LYS A 156 -0.23 3.23 -0.62
C LYS A 156 -0.64 4.41 0.26
N TYR A 157 -1.06 4.14 1.49
CA TYR A 157 -1.48 5.20 2.41
C TYR A 157 -0.31 6.11 2.80
N ALA A 158 0.87 5.54 3.05
CA ALA A 158 2.09 6.32 3.27
C ALA A 158 2.45 7.20 2.07
N TYR A 159 2.29 6.68 0.85
CA TYR A 159 2.50 7.45 -0.37
C TYR A 159 1.51 8.61 -0.49
N LEU A 160 0.21 8.36 -0.32
CA LEU A 160 -0.84 9.40 -0.38
C LEU A 160 -0.66 10.50 0.67
N LEU A 161 -0.10 10.16 1.83
CA LEU A 161 0.17 11.11 2.90
C LEU A 161 1.46 11.91 2.71
N GLN A 162 2.15 11.78 1.58
CA GLN A 162 3.28 12.65 1.26
C GLN A 162 2.84 14.11 1.17
N GLU A 163 3.71 15.02 1.61
CA GLU A 163 3.42 16.44 1.74
C GLU A 163 2.81 17.05 0.48
N ARG A 164 3.44 16.79 -0.66
CA ARG A 164 3.02 17.29 -1.98
C ARG A 164 1.61 16.83 -2.37
N LEU A 165 1.22 15.60 -2.04
CA LEU A 165 -0.09 15.05 -2.42
C LEU A 165 -1.18 15.54 -1.46
N MET A 166 -0.84 15.70 -0.19
CA MET A 166 -1.73 16.31 0.79
C MET A 166 -1.96 17.80 0.51
N ASP A 167 -0.93 18.54 0.11
CA ASP A 167 -1.07 19.95 -0.28
C ASP A 167 -2.04 20.13 -1.45
N ARG A 168 -2.03 19.22 -2.43
CA ARG A 168 -3.02 19.21 -3.52
C ARG A 168 -4.43 18.91 -3.02
N THR A 169 -4.56 17.89 -2.18
CA THR A 169 -5.85 17.45 -1.62
C THR A 169 -6.51 18.55 -0.76
N ILE A 170 -5.71 19.27 0.04
CA ILE A 170 -6.18 20.39 0.87
C ILE A 170 -6.36 21.66 0.02
N GLY A 171 -5.51 21.88 -0.99
CA GLY A 171 -5.59 23.03 -1.88
C GLY A 171 -6.87 23.05 -2.73
N ASP A 172 -7.33 21.89 -3.19
CA ASP A 172 -8.62 21.76 -3.88
C ASP A 172 -9.79 22.07 -2.95
N ASP A 173 -9.72 21.71 -1.66
CA ASP A 173 -10.77 22.04 -0.69
C ASP A 173 -10.95 23.53 -0.46
N ILE A 174 -9.85 24.27 -0.43
CA ILE A 174 -9.88 25.72 -0.28
C ILE A 174 -10.51 26.37 -1.52
N LYS A 175 -10.21 25.85 -2.73
CA LYS A 175 -10.80 26.34 -3.98
C LYS A 175 -12.28 26.01 -4.09
N ASP A 176 -12.68 24.78 -3.76
CA ASP A 176 -14.06 24.33 -3.79
C ASP A 176 -14.91 25.11 -2.77
N ALA A 177 -14.40 25.32 -1.56
CA ALA A 177 -15.06 26.15 -0.54
C ALA A 177 -15.16 27.63 -0.97
N ALA A 178 -14.12 28.17 -1.61
CA ALA A 178 -14.15 29.53 -2.13
C ALA A 178 -15.17 29.67 -3.28
N HIS A 179 -15.27 28.69 -4.18
CA HIS A 179 -16.25 28.67 -5.25
C HIS A 179 -17.68 28.53 -4.73
N ALA A 180 -17.93 27.65 -3.76
CA ALA A 180 -19.23 27.49 -3.13
C ALA A 180 -19.68 28.75 -2.38
N ASN A 181 -18.76 29.42 -1.67
CA ASN A 181 -19.04 30.72 -1.03
C ASN A 181 -19.31 31.81 -2.06
N LYS A 182 -18.56 31.84 -3.18
CA LYS A 182 -18.80 32.81 -4.26
C LYS A 182 -20.16 32.60 -4.90
N GLN A 183 -20.54 31.35 -5.21
CA GLN A 183 -21.87 31.01 -5.72
C GLN A 183 -22.98 31.37 -4.74
N HIS A 184 -22.83 31.05 -3.45
CA HIS A 184 -23.81 31.42 -2.43
C HIS A 184 -23.95 32.95 -2.29
N LEU A 185 -22.86 33.72 -2.45
CA LEU A 185 -22.91 35.18 -2.46
C LEU A 185 -23.54 35.74 -3.74
N GLU A 186 -23.26 35.14 -4.89
CA GLU A 186 -23.91 35.46 -6.17
C GLU A 186 -25.42 35.15 -6.11
N ASP A 187 -25.84 34.05 -5.51
CA ASP A 187 -27.26 33.72 -5.33
C ASP A 187 -27.95 34.64 -4.32
N LYS A 188 -27.25 35.04 -3.25
CA LYS A 188 -27.80 35.85 -2.16
C LYS A 188 -27.82 37.35 -2.47
N TYR A 189 -26.87 37.85 -3.26
CA TYR A 189 -26.68 39.28 -3.53
C TYR A 189 -26.69 39.64 -5.02
N GLY A 190 -26.63 38.68 -5.93
CA GLY A 190 -26.58 38.88 -7.38
C GLY A 190 -27.92 39.15 -8.06
N ASN A 191 -28.97 39.53 -7.31
CA ASN A 191 -30.16 40.10 -7.93
C ASN A 191 -29.89 41.58 -8.29
N LYS A 192 -29.31 41.78 -9.47
CA LYS A 192 -29.64 42.85 -10.43
C LYS A 192 -28.93 42.62 -11.76
#